data_AF-G7CCW6-F1
#
_entry.id   AF-G7CCW6-F1
#
_cell.length_a   1.000
_cell.length_b   1.000
_cell.length_c   1.000
_cell.angle_alpha   90.00
_cell.angle_beta   90.00
_cell.angle_gamma   90.00
#
_symmetry.space_group_name_H-M   'P 1'
#
loop_
_entity.id
_entity.type
_entity.pdbx_description
1 polymer ?
#
loop_
_entity_poly.entity_id
_entity_poly.type
_entity_poly.pdbx_seq_one_letter_code
_entity_poly.pdbx_strand_id
1 'polypeptide(L)'
;MAAALQVNPDDLGSAATAQTEVAAAVSALTIGESISAAGAALAGLSCGSACQQAGATLDAVAGVIATDLSAHAERLTRAAADYRSTDQQQAERLNRIAGR
;
A
#
# COMPACT_ATOMS: atom_id res chain seq x y z
N MET A 1 1.42 -30.01 8.78
CA MET A 1 0.49 -30.06 7.63
C MET A 1 -0.03 -28.65 7.42
N ALA A 2 0.45 -27.94 6.40
CA ALA A 2 -0.07 -26.62 6.07
C ALA A 2 -1.45 -26.84 5.43
N ALA A 3 -2.50 -26.27 6.01
CA ALA A 3 -3.78 -26.18 5.33
C ALA A 3 -3.52 -25.55 3.96
N ALA A 4 -4.03 -26.15 2.89
CA ALA A 4 -4.01 -25.52 1.58
C ALA A 4 -4.80 -24.22 1.72
N LEU A 5 -4.12 -23.09 1.95
CA LEU A 5 -4.72 -21.79 1.81
C LEU A 5 -5.15 -21.70 0.34
N GLN A 6 -6.44 -21.89 0.07
CA GLN A 6 -7.04 -21.46 -1.19
C GLN A 6 -6.96 -19.94 -1.22
N VAL A 7 -5.82 -19.42 -1.65
CA VAL A 7 -5.63 -17.98 -1.83
C VAL A 7 -6.39 -17.59 -3.08
N ASN A 8 -7.45 -16.79 -2.90
CA ASN A 8 -8.22 -16.24 -4.00
C ASN A 8 -7.47 -15.04 -4.62
N PRO A 9 -7.04 -15.11 -5.89
CA PRO A 9 -6.30 -14.02 -6.53
C PRO A 9 -7.12 -12.73 -6.68
N ASP A 10 -8.46 -12.81 -6.73
CA ASP A 10 -9.33 -11.63 -6.77
C ASP A 10 -9.36 -10.89 -5.43
N ASP A 11 -9.28 -11.61 -4.31
CA ASP A 11 -9.20 -11.02 -2.98
C ASP A 11 -7.85 -10.32 -2.76
N LEU A 12 -6.76 -10.89 -3.29
CA LEU A 12 -5.44 -10.24 -3.31
C LEU A 12 -5.45 -8.95 -4.14
N GLY A 13 -6.13 -8.97 -5.30
CA GLY A 13 -6.30 -7.79 -6.15
C GLY A 13 -7.11 -6.70 -5.46
N SER A 14 -8.23 -7.06 -4.83
CA SER A 14 -9.07 -6.14 -4.05
C SER A 14 -8.30 -5.51 -2.89
N ALA A 15 -7.50 -6.29 -2.17
CA ALA A 15 -6.66 -5.80 -1.08
C ALA A 15 -5.56 -4.83 -1.58
N ALA A 16 -4.95 -5.11 -2.73
CA ALA A 16 -3.96 -4.21 -3.35
C ALA A 16 -4.58 -2.87 -3.75
N THR A 17 -5.79 -2.89 -4.31
CA THR A 17 -6.55 -1.67 -4.64
C THR A 17 -6.86 -0.86 -3.38
N ALA A 18 -7.38 -1.50 -2.34
CA ALA A 18 -7.67 -0.83 -1.07
C ALA A 18 -6.42 -0.19 -0.43
N GLN A 19 -5.26 -0.86 -0.50
CA GLN A 19 -4.00 -0.30 -0.02
C GLN A 19 -3.56 0.93 -0.82
N THR A 20 -3.77 0.92 -2.14
CA THR A 20 -3.47 2.05 -3.01
C THR A 20 -4.38 3.24 -2.70
N GLU A 21 -5.66 3.00 -2.47
CA GLU A 21 -6.63 4.03 -2.08
C GLU A 21 -6.28 4.66 -0.72
N VAL A 22 -5.90 3.85 0.27
CA VAL A 22 -5.45 4.34 1.58
C VAL A 22 -4.17 5.16 1.44
N ALA A 23 -3.20 4.71 0.64
CA ALA A 23 -1.96 5.47 0.40
C ALA A 23 -2.26 6.85 -0.23
N ALA A 24 -3.19 6.89 -1.20
CA ALA A 24 -3.63 8.14 -1.82
C ALA A 24 -4.35 9.05 -0.81
N ALA A 25 -5.24 8.49 0.03
CA ALA A 25 -5.94 9.24 1.06
C ALA A 25 -4.98 9.83 2.10
N VAL A 26 -4.01 9.03 2.58
CA VAL A 26 -2.98 9.50 3.52
C VAL A 26 -2.15 10.63 2.93
N SER A 27 -1.77 10.50 1.65
CA SER A 27 -1.02 11.54 0.94
C SER A 27 -1.85 12.84 0.76
N ALA A 28 -3.17 12.72 0.64
CA ALA A 28 -4.07 13.86 0.46
C ALA A 28 -4.42 14.60 1.76
N LEU A 29 -4.14 14.03 2.94
CA LEU A 29 -4.49 14.66 4.22
C LEU A 29 -3.66 15.93 4.54
N THR A 30 -2.56 16.18 3.82
CA THR A 30 -1.70 17.40 3.90
C THR A 30 -1.44 17.91 5.34
N ILE A 31 -1.30 16.97 6.29
CA ILE A 31 -1.23 17.25 7.72
C ILE A 31 0.04 18.06 8.03
N GLY A 32 1.17 17.73 7.39
CA GLY A 32 2.41 18.45 7.58
C GLY A 32 2.34 19.88 7.06
N GLU A 33 1.70 20.11 5.92
CA GLU A 33 1.47 21.46 5.37
C GLU A 33 0.62 22.32 6.34
N SER A 34 -0.46 21.75 6.86
CA SER A 34 -1.35 22.44 7.82
C SER A 34 -0.63 22.83 9.11
N ILE A 35 0.17 21.92 9.66
CA ILE A 35 0.92 22.15 10.91
C ILE A 35 2.12 23.07 10.68
N SER A 36 2.78 22.98 9.52
CA SER A 36 3.88 23.86 9.15
C SER A 36 3.38 25.30 8.92
N ALA A 37 2.21 25.47 8.28
CA ALA A 37 1.56 26.77 8.13
C ALA A 37 1.18 27.40 9.48
N ALA A 38 0.65 26.62 10.42
CA ALA A 38 0.40 27.08 11.78
C ALA A 38 1.71 27.47 12.50
N GLY A 39 2.79 26.72 12.29
CA GLY A 39 4.12 27.05 12.82
C GLY A 39 4.71 28.34 12.23
N ALA A 40 4.49 28.60 10.94
CA ALA A 40 4.88 29.84 10.29
C ALA A 40 4.12 31.06 10.83
N ALA A 41 2.82 30.91 11.14
CA ALA A 41 2.03 31.96 11.78
C ALA A 41 2.52 32.30 13.21
N LEU A 42 3.24 31.37 13.85
CA LEU A 42 3.84 31.51 15.19
C LEU A 42 5.37 31.74 15.13
N ALA A 43 5.90 32.19 14.00
CA ALA A 43 7.33 32.39 13.80
C ALA A 43 7.94 33.31 14.87
N GLY A 44 9.10 32.89 15.41
CA GLY A 44 9.79 33.59 16.50
C GLY A 44 9.44 33.09 17.91
N LEU A 45 8.41 32.25 18.05
CA LEU A 45 8.11 31.53 19.28
C LEU A 45 8.64 30.10 19.22
N SER A 46 9.05 29.55 20.36
CA SER A 46 9.50 28.15 20.46
C SER A 46 8.41 27.15 20.03
N CYS A 47 7.13 27.51 20.11
CA CYS A 47 6.05 26.67 19.59
C CYS A 47 5.99 26.68 18.06
N GLY A 48 6.34 27.79 17.41
CA GLY A 48 6.37 27.89 15.94
C GLY A 48 7.42 26.96 15.32
N SER A 49 8.63 26.90 15.90
CA SER A 49 9.67 25.97 15.45
C SER A 49 9.31 24.50 15.72
N ALA A 50 8.69 24.21 16.87
CA ALA A 50 8.19 22.87 17.19
C ALA A 50 7.10 22.42 16.21
N CYS A 51 6.18 23.32 15.83
CA CYS A 51 5.17 23.04 14.81
C CYS A 51 5.80 22.76 13.44
N GLN A 52 6.77 23.55 12.99
CA GLN A 52 7.44 23.28 11.71
C GLN A 52 8.16 21.92 11.71
N GLN A 53 8.82 21.57 12.81
CA GLN A 53 9.50 20.27 12.93
C GLN A 53 8.51 19.10 13.00
N ALA A 54 7.38 19.27 13.71
CA ALA A 54 6.30 18.30 13.72
C ALA A 54 5.69 18.11 12.32
N GLY A 55 5.48 19.19 11.58
CA GLY A 55 4.97 19.14 10.20
C GLY A 55 5.88 18.33 9.28
N ALA A 56 7.19 18.63 9.29
CA ALA A 56 8.18 17.89 8.50
C ALA A 56 8.27 16.40 8.88
N THR A 57 8.14 16.08 10.18
CA THR A 57 8.13 14.69 10.66
C THR A 57 6.89 13.94 10.17
N LEU A 58 5.73 14.59 10.20
CA LEU A 58 4.46 14.00 9.75
C LEU A 58 4.46 13.76 8.24
N ASP A 59 5.01 14.69 7.45
CA ASP A 59 5.18 14.48 6.00
C ASP A 59 6.11 13.31 5.70
N ALA A 60 7.21 13.17 6.44
CA ALA A 60 8.13 12.05 6.29
C ALA A 60 7.46 10.70 6.61
N VAL A 61 6.69 10.64 7.71
CA VAL A 61 5.94 9.44 8.10
C VAL A 61 4.86 9.11 7.06
N ALA A 62 4.12 10.10 6.56
CA ALA A 62 3.12 9.90 5.51
C ALA A 62 3.76 9.33 4.23
N GLY A 63 4.93 9.84 3.83
CA GLY A 63 5.70 9.32 2.69
C GLY A 63 6.16 7.88 2.86
N VAL A 64 6.63 7.51 4.06
CA VAL A 64 7.01 6.12 4.38
C VAL A 64 5.79 5.20 4.30
N ILE A 65 4.67 5.59 4.90
CA ILE A 65 3.42 4.79 4.86
C ILE A 65 2.94 4.60 3.42
N ALA A 66 2.95 5.65 2.61
CA ALA A 66 2.56 5.57 1.21
C ALA A 66 3.47 4.61 0.42
N THR A 67 4.79 4.71 0.64
CA THR A 67 5.78 3.83 0.00
C THR A 67 5.57 2.36 0.38
N ASP A 68 5.38 2.08 1.67
CA ASP A 68 5.15 0.73 2.17
C ASP A 68 3.84 0.15 1.64
N LEU A 69 2.75 0.92 1.64
CA LEU A 69 1.47 0.50 1.09
C LEU A 69 1.57 0.19 -0.40
N SER A 70 2.25 1.02 -1.18
CA SER A 70 2.50 0.75 -2.61
C SER A 70 3.33 -0.52 -2.81
N ALA A 71 4.38 -0.72 -2.02
CA ALA A 71 5.20 -1.93 -2.09
C ALA A 71 4.40 -3.19 -1.70
N HIS A 72 3.51 -3.09 -0.72
CA HIS A 72 2.61 -4.17 -0.34
C HIS A 72 1.58 -4.47 -1.44
N ALA A 73 1.00 -3.44 -2.06
CA ALA A 73 0.08 -3.60 -3.17
C ALA A 73 0.76 -4.32 -4.35
N GLU A 74 1.99 -3.93 -4.72
CA GLU A 74 2.76 -4.63 -5.76
C GLU A 74 2.99 -6.11 -5.43
N ARG A 75 3.33 -6.43 -4.18
CA ARG A 75 3.54 -7.82 -3.74
C ARG A 75 2.25 -8.64 -3.86
N LEU A 76 1.11 -8.07 -3.48
CA LEU A 76 -0.19 -8.72 -3.61
C LEU A 76 -0.56 -8.92 -5.08
N THR A 77 -0.32 -7.93 -5.94
CA THR A 77 -0.53 -8.05 -7.39
C THR A 77 0.34 -9.15 -8.01
N ARG A 78 1.64 -9.22 -7.64
CA ARG A 78 2.54 -10.28 -8.10
C ARG A 78 2.06 -11.65 -7.62
N ALA A 79 1.71 -11.78 -6.35
CA ALA A 79 1.16 -13.02 -5.81
C ALA A 79 -0.10 -13.46 -6.56
N ALA A 80 -1.03 -12.55 -6.84
CA ALA A 80 -2.24 -12.84 -7.62
C ALA A 80 -1.94 -13.28 -9.07
N ALA A 81 -0.87 -12.77 -9.68
CA ALA A 81 -0.41 -13.20 -10.99
C ALA A 81 0.21 -14.61 -10.94
N ASP A 82 1.02 -14.89 -9.93
CA ASP A 82 1.68 -16.18 -9.73
C ASP A 82 0.66 -17.30 -9.49
N TYR A 83 -0.36 -17.05 -8.66
CA TYR A 83 -1.46 -17.99 -8.44
C TYR A 83 -2.22 -18.28 -9.74
N ARG A 84 -2.60 -17.24 -10.50
CA ARG A 84 -3.27 -17.40 -11.80
C ARG A 84 -2.43 -18.18 -12.81
N SER A 85 -1.13 -17.88 -12.90
CA SER A 85 -0.23 -18.60 -13.81
C SER A 85 -0.10 -20.07 -13.43
N THR A 86 0.02 -20.36 -12.14
CA THR A 86 0.13 -21.73 -11.62
C THR A 86 -1.14 -22.52 -11.93
N ASP A 87 -2.32 -21.94 -11.71
CA ASP A 87 -3.61 -22.57 -11.99
C ASP A 87 -3.78 -22.86 -13.50
N GLN A 88 -3.39 -21.91 -14.36
CA GLN A 88 -3.41 -22.11 -15.82
C GLN A 88 -2.50 -23.26 -16.25
N GLN A 89 -1.26 -23.31 -15.74
CA GLN A 89 -0.32 -24.38 -16.05
C GLN A 89 -0.84 -25.75 -15.59
N GLN A 90 -1.50 -25.81 -14.42
CA GLN A 90 -2.11 -27.05 -13.95
C GLN A 90 -3.31 -27.46 -14.82
N ALA A 91 -4.18 -26.51 -15.18
CA ALA A 91 -5.31 -26.76 -16.08
C ALA A 91 -4.86 -27.29 -17.45
N GLU A 92 -3.81 -26.71 -18.04
CA GLU A 92 -3.23 -27.17 -19.30
C GLU A 92 -2.64 -28.58 -19.20
N ARG A 93 -1.99 -28.91 -18.08
CA ARG A 93 -1.47 -30.25 -17.83
C ARG A 93 -2.60 -31.26 -17.68
N LEU A 94 -3.67 -30.91 -16.96
CA LEU A 94 -4.86 -31.74 -16.83
C LEU A 94 -5.54 -31.96 -18.18
N ASN A 95 -5.67 -30.91 -19.01
CA ASN A 95 -6.27 -31.03 -20.34
C ASN A 95 -5.44 -31.94 -21.26
N ARG A 96 -4.11 -31.84 -21.19
CA ARG A 96 -3.19 -32.74 -21.92
C ARG A 96 -3.31 -34.21 -21.50
N ILE A 97 -3.49 -34.47 -20.20
CA ILE A 97 -3.63 -35.84 -19.67
C ILE A 97 -5.03 -36.40 -19.95
N ALA A 98 -6.06 -35.55 -19.93
CA ALA A 98 -7.45 -35.94 -20.17
C ALA A 98 -7.77 -36.22 -21.65
N GLY A 99 -6.79 -36.07 -22.56
CA GLY A 99 -6.94 -36.48 -23.96
C GLY A 99 -7.99 -35.68 -24.74
N ARG A 100 -8.01 -34.35 -24.56
CA ARG A 100 -8.78 -33.43 -25.41
C ARG A 100 -7.87 -32.52 -26.22
#